data_AF-A0A809QN63-F1
#
_entry.id   AF-A0A809QN63-F1
#
_cell.length_a   1.000
_cell.length_b   1.000
_cell.length_c   1.000
_cell.angle_alpha   90.00
_cell.angle_beta   90.00
_cell.angle_gamma   90.00
#
_symmetry.space_group_name_H-M   'P 1'
#
loop_
_entity.id
_entity.type
_entity.pdbx_description
1 polymer ?
#
loop_
_entity_poly.entity_id
_entity_poly.type
_entity_poly.pdbx_seq_one_letter_code
_entity_poly.pdbx_strand_id
1 'polypeptide(L)'
;MNKKLKKRVLDQFAACMQKELQAFSLFKGSSDYFFDTEKVWEDSSTVAGVNLYVIFTPEFNGRDQFTIEIGWSRLQRFPQLVRRPSLSFSSEFTLCSDAQEATARLPKIMSLELDSWVEVNKDNVEEVVSTQFKNLMAYGMPFLKENCLPH
;
A
#
# COMPACT_ATOMS: atom_id res chain seq x y z
N MET A 1 -5.88 -12.78 -11.39
CA MET A 1 -5.11 -13.77 -10.60
C MET A 1 -6.00 -14.94 -10.18
N ASN A 2 -5.57 -16.20 -10.36
CA ASN A 2 -6.36 -17.36 -9.88
C ASN A 2 -6.49 -17.35 -8.34
N LYS A 3 -7.67 -17.76 -7.82
CA LYS A 3 -7.99 -17.83 -6.38
C LYS A 3 -6.92 -18.52 -5.52
N LYS A 4 -6.37 -19.66 -5.97
CA LYS A 4 -5.33 -20.39 -5.21
C LYS A 4 -4.03 -19.59 -5.10
N LEU A 5 -3.59 -19.01 -6.21
CA LEU A 5 -2.38 -18.18 -6.26
C LEU A 5 -2.56 -16.91 -5.42
N LYS A 6 -3.70 -16.21 -5.60
CA LYS A 6 -4.06 -15.04 -4.80
C LYS A 6 -4.00 -15.32 -3.31
N LYS A 7 -4.57 -16.44 -2.85
CA LYS A 7 -4.50 -16.82 -1.44
C LYS A 7 -3.05 -16.99 -0.99
N ARG A 8 -2.22 -17.72 -1.74
CA ARG A 8 -0.82 -17.96 -1.37
C ARG A 8 0.00 -16.67 -1.30
N VAL A 9 -0.17 -15.77 -2.27
CA VAL A 9 0.50 -14.46 -2.29
C VAL A 9 0.07 -13.63 -1.07
N LEU A 10 -1.24 -13.57 -0.79
CA LEU A 10 -1.76 -12.84 0.36
C LEU A 10 -1.30 -13.42 1.70
N ASP A 11 -1.31 -14.75 1.86
CA ASP A 11 -0.85 -15.40 3.07
C ASP A 11 0.64 -15.08 3.32
N GLN A 12 1.47 -15.15 2.28
CA GLN A 12 2.90 -14.83 2.37
C GLN A 12 3.11 -13.36 2.73
N PHE A 13 2.39 -12.43 2.06
CA PHE A 13 2.51 -11.00 2.33
C PHE A 13 2.02 -10.66 3.75
N ALA A 14 0.91 -11.26 4.20
CA ALA A 14 0.39 -11.11 5.56
C ALA A 14 1.39 -11.62 6.61
N ALA A 15 2.07 -12.73 6.35
CA ALA A 15 3.13 -13.24 7.23
C ALA A 15 4.29 -12.25 7.36
N CYS A 16 4.71 -11.62 6.25
CA CYS A 16 5.73 -10.56 6.28
C CYS A 16 5.25 -9.34 7.08
N MET A 17 4.02 -8.87 6.84
CA MET A 17 3.42 -7.75 7.59
C MET A 17 3.41 -8.02 9.09
N GLN A 18 2.92 -9.20 9.50
CA GLN A 18 2.84 -9.57 10.92
C GLN A 18 4.23 -9.67 11.58
N LYS A 19 5.23 -10.13 10.84
CA LYS A 19 6.59 -10.31 11.36
C LYS A 19 7.33 -8.98 11.53
N GLU A 20 7.29 -8.12 10.51
CA GLU A 20 8.19 -6.97 10.40
C GLU A 20 7.48 -5.63 10.72
N LEU A 21 6.15 -5.55 10.58
CA LEU A 21 5.34 -4.34 10.80
C LEU A 21 4.25 -4.58 11.84
N GLN A 22 4.65 -4.89 13.07
CA GLN A 22 3.72 -5.30 14.16
C GLN A 22 2.72 -4.22 14.58
N ALA A 23 3.00 -2.94 14.31
CA ALA A 23 2.05 -1.85 14.56
C ALA A 23 0.87 -1.85 13.57
N PHE A 24 1.05 -2.46 12.40
CA PHE A 24 0.02 -2.56 11.37
C PHE A 24 -0.89 -3.77 11.64
N SER A 25 -2.20 -3.54 11.64
CA SER A 25 -3.22 -4.58 11.78
C SER A 25 -4.15 -4.59 10.57
N LEU A 26 -4.82 -5.72 10.31
CA LEU A 26 -5.78 -5.77 9.20
C LEU A 26 -6.92 -4.75 9.43
N PHE A 27 -7.12 -3.89 8.44
CA PHE A 27 -8.20 -2.90 8.44
C PHE A 27 -9.56 -3.60 8.44
N LYS A 28 -10.46 -3.20 9.35
CA LYS A 28 -11.79 -3.81 9.53
C LYS A 28 -12.94 -2.88 9.13
N GLY A 29 -12.66 -1.67 8.65
CA GLY A 29 -13.68 -0.72 8.25
C GLY A 29 -14.25 -1.00 6.86
N SER A 30 -15.34 -0.32 6.53
CA SER A 30 -15.91 -0.24 5.19
C SER A 30 -15.62 1.11 4.55
N SER A 31 -15.38 1.15 3.24
CA SER A 31 -15.26 2.39 2.47
C SER A 31 -15.67 2.14 1.03
N ASP A 32 -16.41 3.06 0.42
CA ASP A 32 -16.73 3.01 -1.02
C ASP A 32 -15.48 3.14 -1.91
N TYR A 33 -14.35 3.53 -1.32
CA TYR A 33 -13.06 3.73 -1.98
C TYR A 33 -12.09 2.55 -1.77
N PHE A 34 -12.54 1.48 -1.11
CA PHE A 34 -11.83 0.23 -0.88
C PHE A 34 -12.45 -0.85 -1.75
N PHE A 35 -11.66 -1.54 -2.57
CA PHE A 35 -12.16 -2.64 -3.38
C PHE A 35 -12.18 -3.94 -2.57
N ASP A 36 -13.24 -4.75 -2.68
CA ASP A 36 -13.38 -6.03 -1.95
C ASP A 36 -12.22 -7.01 -2.15
N THR A 37 -11.51 -6.86 -3.26
CA THR A 37 -10.36 -7.71 -3.58
C THR A 37 -9.07 -7.30 -2.90
N GLU A 38 -8.98 -6.06 -2.42
CA GLU A 38 -7.80 -5.51 -1.74
C GLU A 38 -7.65 -6.12 -0.34
N LYS A 39 -6.43 -6.02 0.18
CA LYS A 39 -6.15 -6.23 1.60
C LYS A 39 -5.42 -5.02 2.12
N VAL A 40 -5.95 -4.44 3.18
CA VAL A 40 -5.44 -3.20 3.77
C VAL A 40 -4.98 -3.53 5.18
N TRP A 41 -3.78 -3.07 5.50
CA TRP A 41 -3.29 -3.00 6.85
C TRP A 41 -3.21 -1.55 7.26
N GLU A 42 -3.61 -1.28 8.50
CA GLU A 42 -3.67 0.04 9.10
C GLU A 42 -2.81 0.08 10.36
N ASP A 43 -2.01 1.13 10.49
CA ASP A 43 -1.44 1.57 11.77
C ASP A 43 -2.19 2.81 12.23
N SER A 44 -3.04 2.61 13.24
CA SER A 44 -3.81 3.67 13.91
C SER A 44 -3.15 4.13 15.22
N SER A 45 -1.96 3.59 15.55
CA SER A 45 -1.26 3.87 16.81
C SER A 45 -0.37 5.10 16.75
N THR A 46 -0.34 5.80 15.61
CA THR A 46 0.54 6.94 15.43
C THR A 46 0.18 8.08 16.40
N VAL A 47 1.23 8.68 16.97
CA VAL A 47 1.15 9.71 18.02
C VAL A 47 0.49 11.02 17.51
N ALA A 48 0.26 11.16 16.21
CA ALA A 48 -0.16 12.40 15.56
C ALA A 48 -1.60 12.37 14.99
N GLY A 49 -2.42 11.36 15.32
CA GLY A 49 -3.78 11.26 14.78
C GLY A 49 -3.81 10.99 13.27
N VAL A 50 -2.77 10.36 12.72
CA VAL A 50 -2.63 10.05 11.31
C VAL A 50 -2.65 8.54 11.11
N ASN A 51 -3.68 8.00 10.48
CA ASN A 51 -3.70 6.57 10.18
C ASN A 51 -2.82 6.30 8.96
N LEU A 52 -1.95 5.31 9.05
CA LEU A 52 -1.11 4.86 7.95
C LEU A 52 -1.68 3.59 7.35
N TYR A 53 -1.53 3.45 6.04
CA TYR A 53 -2.10 2.32 5.30
C TYR A 53 -1.06 1.66 4.42
N VAL A 54 -1.06 0.34 4.41
CA VAL A 54 -0.42 -0.51 3.40
C VAL A 54 -1.53 -1.28 2.70
N ILE A 55 -1.60 -1.16 1.38
CA ILE A 55 -2.70 -1.66 0.57
C ILE A 55 -2.14 -2.62 -0.47
N PHE A 56 -2.51 -3.89 -0.34
CA PHE A 56 -2.24 -4.91 -1.35
C PHE A 56 -3.40 -4.92 -2.35
N THR A 57 -3.10 -4.65 -3.62
CA THR A 57 -4.08 -4.59 -4.68
C THR A 57 -3.76 -5.66 -5.74
N PRO A 58 -4.53 -6.75 -5.84
CA PRO A 58 -4.38 -7.71 -6.93
C PRO A 58 -4.99 -7.17 -8.23
N GLU A 59 -4.46 -7.58 -9.38
CA GLU A 59 -5.00 -7.14 -10.67
C GLU A 59 -6.35 -7.81 -10.98
N PHE A 60 -7.30 -7.01 -11.47
CA PHE A 60 -8.67 -7.45 -11.77
C PHE A 60 -8.81 -8.16 -13.12
N ASN A 61 -7.93 -7.91 -14.09
CA ASN A 61 -8.08 -8.36 -15.48
C ASN A 61 -7.66 -9.83 -15.72
N GLY A 62 -7.77 -10.67 -14.69
CA GLY A 62 -7.47 -12.11 -14.79
C GLY A 62 -5.99 -12.46 -14.74
N ARG A 63 -5.09 -11.53 -15.09
CA ARG A 63 -3.63 -11.69 -15.00
C ARG A 63 -3.15 -11.95 -13.57
N ASP A 64 -2.05 -12.68 -13.45
CA ASP A 64 -1.42 -12.99 -12.17
C ASP A 64 -0.44 -11.88 -11.78
N GLN A 65 -0.98 -10.69 -11.49
CA GLN A 65 -0.21 -9.53 -11.06
C GLN A 65 -0.82 -8.89 -9.80
N PHE A 66 0.01 -8.16 -9.05
CA PHE A 66 -0.43 -7.33 -7.94
C PHE A 66 0.42 -6.06 -7.84
N THR A 67 -0.02 -5.10 -7.04
CA THR A 67 0.77 -3.93 -6.65
C THR A 67 0.58 -3.65 -5.17
N ILE A 68 1.48 -2.83 -4.63
CA ILE A 68 1.41 -2.34 -3.26
C ILE A 68 1.24 -0.83 -3.33
N GLU A 69 0.21 -0.34 -2.63
CA GLU A 69 0.03 1.07 -2.37
C GLU A 69 0.31 1.35 -0.90
N ILE A 70 0.74 2.57 -0.61
CA ILE A 70 0.84 3.08 0.75
C ILE A 70 0.15 4.43 0.82
N GLY A 71 -0.35 4.79 1.99
CA GLY A 71 -1.04 6.05 2.16
C GLY A 71 -1.19 6.47 3.60
N TRP A 72 -1.76 7.65 3.78
CA TRP A 72 -2.11 8.17 5.10
C TRP A 72 -3.47 8.88 5.05
N SER A 73 -4.08 9.01 6.22
CA SER A 73 -5.22 9.90 6.44
C SER A 73 -5.15 10.54 7.82
N ARG A 74 -5.22 11.87 7.85
CA ARG A 74 -5.38 12.70 9.05
C ARG A 74 -6.83 12.77 9.53
N LEU A 75 -7.76 12.23 8.73
CA LEU A 75 -9.18 12.18 9.04
C LEU A 75 -9.58 10.89 9.78
N GLN A 76 -8.60 10.07 10.17
CA GLN A 76 -8.79 8.81 10.91
C GLN A 76 -9.76 7.84 10.24
N ARG A 77 -9.76 7.84 8.90
CA ARG A 77 -10.56 6.94 8.07
C ARG A 77 -9.75 6.50 6.86
N PHE A 78 -10.17 5.42 6.21
CA PHE A 78 -9.52 4.99 4.97
C PHE A 78 -9.56 6.13 3.93
N PRO A 79 -8.48 6.39 3.17
CA PRO A 79 -8.42 7.50 2.22
C PRO A 79 -9.58 7.48 1.22
N GLN A 80 -10.31 8.59 1.10
CA GLN A 80 -11.44 8.73 0.17
C GLN A 80 -11.05 9.62 -1.01
N LEU A 81 -10.11 9.13 -1.82
CA LEU A 81 -9.60 9.86 -2.97
C LEU A 81 -10.43 9.54 -4.22
N VAL A 82 -10.86 10.57 -4.95
CA VAL A 82 -11.67 10.45 -6.19
C VAL A 82 -11.04 9.48 -7.20
N ARG A 83 -9.71 9.39 -7.23
CA ARG A 83 -8.96 8.40 -8.01
C ARG A 83 -7.89 7.76 -7.12
N ARG A 84 -7.67 6.45 -7.25
CA ARG A 84 -6.58 5.73 -6.59
C ARG A 84 -5.73 4.96 -7.61
N PRO A 85 -4.39 5.00 -7.51
CA PRO A 85 -3.61 5.84 -6.60
C PRO A 85 -3.68 7.31 -7.03
N SER A 86 -3.95 8.24 -6.11
CA SER A 86 -3.81 9.68 -6.39
C SER A 86 -2.73 10.29 -5.52
N LEU A 87 -1.77 10.89 -6.21
CA LEU A 87 -0.80 11.85 -5.68
C LEU A 87 -0.97 13.23 -6.33
N SER A 88 -2.11 13.42 -6.99
CA SER A 88 -2.38 14.47 -7.96
C SER A 88 -3.52 15.35 -7.45
N PHE A 89 -3.52 16.66 -7.69
CA PHE A 89 -3.29 17.21 -9.02
C PHE A 89 -2.61 18.59 -8.99
N SER A 90 -1.29 18.61 -9.12
CA SER A 90 -0.60 19.59 -9.96
C SER A 90 0.80 19.06 -10.34
N SER A 91 1.38 19.64 -11.39
CA SER A 91 2.76 19.43 -11.85
C SER A 91 3.82 19.97 -10.86
N GLU A 92 3.40 20.51 -9.73
CA GLU A 92 4.27 20.90 -8.62
C GLU A 92 4.27 19.76 -7.61
N PHE A 93 5.16 18.80 -7.89
CA PHE A 93 5.38 17.56 -7.17
C PHE A 93 6.03 17.79 -5.78
N THR A 94 5.70 18.87 -5.09
CA THR A 94 6.08 19.02 -3.69
C THR A 94 5.11 18.16 -2.91
N LEU A 95 5.59 16.97 -2.49
CA LEU A 95 4.91 16.08 -1.54
C LEU A 95 4.38 16.94 -0.40
N CYS A 96 3.10 17.30 -0.49
CA CYS A 96 2.56 18.32 0.35
C CYS A 96 2.33 17.66 1.70
N SER A 97 3.25 17.91 2.63
CA SER A 97 3.11 17.59 4.06
C SER A 97 1.78 18.09 4.63
N ASP A 98 1.02 18.92 3.92
CA ASP A 98 -0.24 19.49 4.35
C ASP A 98 -1.47 18.68 3.87
N ALA A 99 -1.28 17.71 2.97
CA ALA A 99 -2.37 16.89 2.45
C ALA A 99 -3.04 16.09 3.59
N GLN A 100 -4.38 16.18 3.66
CA GLN A 100 -5.18 15.47 4.66
C GLN A 100 -5.15 13.95 4.42
N GLU A 101 -5.13 13.51 3.17
CA GLU A 101 -5.06 12.10 2.79
C GLU A 101 -4.24 11.95 1.51
N ALA A 102 -3.54 10.84 1.35
CA ALA A 102 -2.84 10.50 0.12
C ALA A 102 -2.66 8.99 -0.04
N THR A 103 -2.52 8.54 -1.29
CA THR A 103 -2.13 7.16 -1.61
C THR A 103 -1.16 7.14 -2.79
N ALA A 104 -0.05 6.42 -2.66
CA ALA A 104 0.97 6.22 -3.67
C ALA A 104 1.15 4.73 -3.94
N ARG A 105 1.40 4.35 -5.20
CA ARG A 105 1.97 3.03 -5.47
C ARG A 105 3.46 3.02 -5.17
N LEU A 106 3.93 1.91 -4.59
CA LEU A 106 5.32 1.72 -4.19
C LEU A 106 6.32 1.93 -5.33
N PRO A 107 6.11 1.42 -6.56
CA PRO A 107 7.00 1.71 -7.69
C PRO A 107 7.21 3.20 -7.97
N LYS A 108 6.15 4.01 -7.84
CA LYS A 108 6.23 5.46 -8.05
C LYS A 108 7.08 6.15 -6.99
N ILE A 109 7.01 5.70 -5.74
CA ILE A 109 7.86 6.21 -4.64
C ILE A 109 9.33 5.85 -4.89
N MET A 110 9.59 4.67 -5.43
CA MET A 110 10.93 4.23 -5.81
C MET A 110 11.51 4.99 -7.02
N SER A 111 10.80 6.00 -7.54
CA SER A 111 11.16 6.73 -8.77
C SER A 111 11.34 5.81 -9.99
N LEU A 112 10.72 4.64 -9.97
CA LEU A 112 10.55 3.82 -11.16
C LEU A 112 9.41 4.48 -11.93
N GLU A 113 9.70 5.15 -13.05
CA GLU A 113 8.72 5.95 -13.82
C GLU A 113 7.45 5.19 -14.25
N LEU A 114 7.41 3.88 -14.03
CA LEU A 114 6.30 3.00 -14.34
C LEU A 114 5.45 2.75 -13.10
N ASP A 115 4.18 3.10 -13.24
CA ASP A 115 3.06 2.66 -12.42
C ASP A 115 2.86 1.13 -12.56
N SER A 116 3.83 0.37 -12.04
CA SER A 116 4.05 -1.01 -12.44
C SER A 116 3.27 -2.01 -11.57
N TRP A 117 2.78 -3.03 -12.27
CA TRP A 117 2.20 -4.23 -11.69
C TRP A 117 3.29 -5.31 -11.65
N VAL A 118 3.34 -6.04 -10.54
CA VAL A 118 4.33 -7.07 -10.29
C VAL A 118 3.77 -8.41 -10.71
N GLU A 119 4.43 -9.07 -11.64
CA GLU A 119 4.05 -10.41 -12.09
C GLU A 119 4.40 -11.46 -11.05
N VAL A 120 3.49 -12.40 -10.85
CA VAL A 120 3.68 -13.51 -9.91
C VAL A 120 3.06 -14.78 -10.49
N ASN A 121 3.67 -15.91 -10.23
CA ASN A 121 3.15 -17.22 -10.58
C ASN A 121 3.36 -18.19 -9.40
N LYS A 122 2.93 -19.44 -9.56
CA LYS A 122 3.02 -20.45 -8.51
C LYS A 122 4.45 -20.79 -8.07
N ASP A 123 5.45 -20.52 -8.90
CA ASP A 123 6.83 -20.95 -8.69
C ASP A 123 7.69 -19.84 -8.05
N ASN A 124 7.28 -18.57 -8.14
CA ASN A 124 8.06 -17.43 -7.65
C ASN A 124 7.39 -16.60 -6.52
N VAL A 125 6.28 -17.07 -5.93
CA VAL A 125 5.53 -16.31 -4.91
C VAL A 125 6.42 -15.77 -3.80
N GLU A 126 7.25 -16.63 -3.21
CA GLU A 126 8.06 -16.27 -2.05
C GLU A 126 9.11 -15.21 -2.38
N GLU A 127 9.81 -15.36 -3.50
CA GLU A 127 10.82 -14.42 -3.98
C GLU A 127 10.19 -13.06 -4.28
N VAL A 128 9.09 -13.05 -5.05
CA VAL A 128 8.41 -11.83 -5.47
C VAL A 128 7.86 -11.09 -4.25
N VAL A 129 7.13 -11.78 -3.36
CA VAL A 129 6.58 -11.16 -2.15
C VAL A 129 7.70 -10.63 -1.24
N SER A 130 8.77 -11.41 -1.03
CA SER A 130 9.89 -10.96 -0.19
C SER A 130 10.59 -9.74 -0.79
N THR A 131 10.74 -9.68 -2.10
CA THR A 131 11.34 -8.53 -2.80
C THR A 131 10.46 -7.30 -2.67
N GLN A 132 9.16 -7.42 -2.92
CA GLN A 132 8.24 -6.29 -2.78
C GLN A 132 8.12 -5.82 -1.33
N PHE A 133 8.19 -6.74 -0.36
CA PHE A 133 8.20 -6.38 1.05
C PHE A 133 9.50 -5.66 1.45
N LYS A 134 10.66 -6.11 0.95
CA LYS A 134 11.93 -5.38 1.14
C LYS A 134 11.84 -3.97 0.56
N ASN A 135 11.25 -3.81 -0.62
CA ASN A 135 11.03 -2.49 -1.22
C ASN A 135 10.09 -1.62 -0.38
N LEU A 136 9.02 -2.21 0.18
CA LEU A 136 8.11 -1.52 1.09
C LEU A 136 8.87 -0.99 2.31
N MET A 137 9.74 -1.82 2.91
CA MET A 137 10.53 -1.43 4.07
C MET A 137 11.63 -0.40 3.74
N ALA A 138 12.25 -0.51 2.57
CA ALA A 138 13.36 0.35 2.16
C ALA A 138 12.90 1.72 1.63
N TYR A 139 11.73 1.79 1.00
CA TYR A 139 11.25 3.01 0.32
C TYR A 139 9.90 3.48 0.86
N GLY A 140 8.94 2.57 1.02
CA GLY A 140 7.58 2.94 1.41
C GLY A 140 7.45 3.41 2.86
N MET A 141 7.98 2.65 3.82
CA MET A 141 7.91 3.01 5.24
C MET A 141 8.67 4.31 5.56
N PRO A 142 9.91 4.53 5.07
CA PRO A 142 10.58 5.82 5.22
C PRO A 142 9.78 6.97 4.60
N PHE A 143 9.24 6.77 3.40
CA PHE A 143 8.41 7.77 2.74
C PHE A 143 7.19 8.16 3.57
N LEU A 144 6.46 7.19 4.14
CA LEU A 144 5.36 7.51 5.06
C LEU A 144 5.90 8.34 6.23
N LYS A 145 6.94 7.87 6.92
CA LYS A 145 7.48 8.54 8.09
C LYS A 145 7.90 9.99 7.82
N GLU A 146 8.55 10.26 6.70
CA GLU A 146 9.04 11.58 6.31
C GLU A 146 7.92 12.55 5.91
N ASN A 147 6.83 12.06 5.32
CA ASN A 147 5.80 12.93 4.73
C ASN A 147 4.51 13.02 5.56
N CYS A 148 4.27 12.09 6.49
CA CYS A 148 3.00 12.02 7.22
C CYS A 148 3.07 12.50 8.68
N LEU A 149 4.24 12.40 9.33
CA LEU A 149 4.40 12.77 10.73
C LEU A 149 4.84 14.24 10.81
N PRO A 150 4.22 15.07 11.67
CA PRO A 150 4.69 16.43 11.92
C PRO A 150 6.12 16.39 12.48
N HIS A 151 6.99 17.26 11.95
CA HIS A 151 8.35 17.49 12.46
C HIS A 151 8.34 18.13 13.85
#